data_AF-A0A523KFR0-F1
#
_entry.id   AF-A0A523KFR0-F1
#
_cell.length_a   1.000
_cell.length_b   1.000
_cell.length_c   1.000
_cell.angle_alpha   90.00
_cell.angle_beta   90.00
_cell.angle_gamma   90.00
#
_symmetry.space_group_name_H-M   'P 1'
#
loop_
_entity.id
_entity.type
_entity.pdbx_description
1 polymer ?
#
loop_
_entity_poly.entity_id
_entity_poly.type
_entity_poly.pdbx_seq_one_letter_code
_entity_poly.pdbx_strand_id
1 'polypeptide(L)'
;MARLSSSLVLPLALLIASCGDDGGTLYLAAKKGSLEEVRRFVADGVDIDQHDSGGFTALHAAIMHQHGEVARYLLEQGADVNATAIYGVTPLHVAEDADIVRRLIEKGAHVDSWSKTRGTPLHAAVNRNSEQAVGLLLNAGASVDAGDVKRSTALHHAAGKGRSSIVALIIDAGADVDAVNNLKFTPLHWAAGNGHAGVVALLIDFGATATLKSDAGATPRDMAIAKGHADIARLLEAQGADAP
;
A
#
# COMPACT_ATOMS: atom_id res chain seq x y z
N MET A 1 31.53 0.84 -70.16
CA MET A 1 30.57 1.97 -70.25
C MET A 1 29.33 1.52 -69.47
N ALA A 2 28.77 2.18 -68.46
CA ALA A 2 28.83 3.56 -67.96
C ALA A 2 28.67 3.60 -66.41
N ARG A 3 28.78 4.81 -65.86
CA ARG A 3 28.93 5.21 -64.44
C ARG A 3 27.61 5.28 -63.62
N LEU A 4 27.75 4.99 -62.31
CA LEU A 4 27.19 5.61 -61.08
C LEU A 4 25.79 6.27 -61.06
N SER A 5 24.97 5.94 -60.04
CA SER A 5 24.64 6.88 -58.94
C SER A 5 23.84 6.24 -57.78
N SER A 6 24.19 6.66 -56.57
CA SER A 6 23.67 6.43 -55.21
C SER A 6 22.15 6.43 -54.99
N SER A 7 21.66 5.69 -53.98
CA SER A 7 21.04 6.28 -52.77
C SER A 7 20.68 5.24 -51.69
N LEU A 8 21.05 5.56 -50.44
CA LEU A 8 20.53 5.07 -49.15
C LEU A 8 20.82 3.63 -48.72
N VAL A 9 22.04 3.45 -48.22
CA VAL A 9 22.31 2.53 -47.10
C VAL A 9 21.61 3.13 -45.87
N LEU A 10 20.59 2.47 -45.33
CA LEU A 10 20.13 2.66 -43.96
C LEU A 10 20.99 1.74 -43.06
N PRO A 11 21.96 2.26 -42.29
CA PRO A 11 22.68 1.42 -41.35
C PRO A 11 21.87 1.33 -40.06
N LEU A 12 21.42 0.11 -39.76
CA LEU A 12 21.68 -0.58 -38.49
C LEU A 12 21.95 0.33 -37.26
N ALA A 13 20.97 1.17 -36.88
CA ALA A 13 20.99 1.95 -35.64
C ALA A 13 19.79 1.57 -34.76
N LEU A 14 19.46 0.28 -34.71
CA LEU A 14 18.71 -0.31 -33.61
C LEU A 14 19.70 -0.44 -32.45
N LEU A 15 19.88 0.67 -31.73
CA LEU A 15 20.87 0.82 -30.67
C LEU A 15 20.51 -0.10 -29.51
N ILE A 16 21.33 -1.13 -29.35
CA ILE A 16 21.62 -1.74 -28.06
C ILE A 16 22.16 -0.62 -27.14
N ALA A 17 21.36 -0.15 -26.20
CA ALA A 17 21.85 0.46 -24.96
C ALA A 17 21.70 -0.61 -23.87
N SER A 18 22.54 -1.65 -23.86
CA SER A 18 23.79 -1.72 -23.10
C SER A 18 23.77 -0.91 -21.80
N CYS A 19 23.69 -1.65 -20.70
CA CYS A 19 24.14 -1.28 -19.37
C CYS A 19 25.49 -0.53 -19.41
N GLY A 20 25.56 0.64 -18.77
CA GLY A 20 26.78 1.43 -18.54
C GLY A 20 26.50 2.90 -18.25
N ASP A 21 26.60 3.28 -16.97
CA ASP A 21 26.87 4.62 -16.36
C ASP A 21 27.44 5.64 -17.40
N ASP A 22 26.88 6.82 -17.69
CA ASP A 22 26.67 8.00 -16.82
C ASP A 22 25.53 8.94 -17.32
N GLY A 23 24.67 8.45 -18.22
CA GLY A 23 23.45 9.15 -18.66
C GLY A 23 22.25 8.61 -17.88
N GLY A 24 21.85 9.31 -16.81
CA GLY A 24 20.82 8.85 -15.87
C GLY A 24 19.58 8.28 -16.57
N THR A 25 19.07 7.13 -16.12
CA THR A 25 17.83 6.57 -16.67
C THR A 25 16.62 7.44 -16.29
N LEU A 26 15.49 7.30 -17.00
CA LEU A 26 14.23 7.97 -16.63
C LEU A 26 13.87 7.67 -15.16
N TYR A 27 14.12 6.45 -14.70
CA TYR A 27 13.98 6.04 -13.30
C TYR A 27 14.86 6.89 -12.37
N LEU A 28 16.15 7.07 -12.67
CA LEU A 28 17.06 7.85 -11.84
C LEU A 28 16.71 9.34 -11.83
N ALA A 29 16.29 9.90 -12.96
CA ALA A 29 15.81 11.27 -13.04
C ALA A 29 14.57 11.46 -12.15
N ALA A 30 13.61 10.52 -12.22
CA ALA A 30 12.42 10.54 -11.39
C ALA A 30 12.74 10.34 -9.89
N LYS A 31 13.67 9.45 -9.57
CA LYS A 31 14.17 9.21 -8.21
C LYS A 31 14.84 10.44 -7.59
N LYS A 32 15.50 11.27 -8.42
CA LYS A 32 16.11 12.54 -7.99
C LYS A 32 15.12 13.69 -7.95
N GLY A 33 13.91 13.51 -8.48
CA GLY A 33 12.91 14.57 -8.60
C GLY A 33 13.21 15.59 -9.70
N SER A 34 14.10 15.26 -10.66
CA SER A 34 14.49 16.18 -11.73
C SER A 34 13.44 16.19 -12.85
N LEU A 35 12.44 17.06 -12.71
CA LEU A 35 11.35 17.18 -13.69
C LEU A 35 11.87 17.51 -15.10
N GLU A 36 12.88 18.35 -15.21
CA GLU A 36 13.47 18.72 -16.51
C GLU A 36 14.14 17.53 -17.21
N GLU A 37 14.88 16.70 -16.47
CA GLU A 37 15.46 15.48 -17.04
C GLU A 37 14.37 14.50 -17.44
N VAL A 38 13.34 14.33 -16.61
CA VAL A 38 12.19 13.46 -16.91
C VAL A 38 11.46 13.93 -18.17
N ARG A 39 11.19 15.23 -18.31
CA ARG A 39 10.56 15.81 -19.51
C ARG A 39 11.41 15.57 -20.75
N ARG A 40 12.72 15.76 -20.66
CA ARG A 40 13.65 15.50 -21.76
C ARG A 40 13.60 14.03 -22.19
N PHE A 41 13.70 13.10 -21.25
CA PHE A 41 13.64 11.67 -21.57
C PHE A 41 12.31 11.26 -22.23
N VAL A 42 11.18 11.76 -21.74
CA VAL A 42 9.88 11.50 -22.37
C VAL A 42 9.82 12.11 -23.78
N ALA A 43 10.33 13.33 -23.97
CA ALA A 43 10.39 13.98 -25.28
C ALA A 43 11.31 13.25 -26.28
N ASP A 44 12.39 12.64 -25.80
CA ASP A 44 13.32 11.82 -26.57
C ASP A 44 12.73 10.44 -26.94
N GLY A 45 11.49 10.14 -26.50
CA GLY A 45 10.80 8.89 -26.80
C GLY A 45 11.27 7.70 -25.98
N VAL A 46 11.91 7.94 -24.82
CA VAL A 46 12.19 6.88 -23.85
C VAL A 46 10.88 6.26 -23.38
N ASP A 47 10.82 4.94 -23.36
CA ASP A 47 9.66 4.21 -22.83
C ASP A 47 9.40 4.65 -21.38
N ILE A 48 8.20 5.22 -21.14
CA ILE A 48 7.81 5.81 -19.87
C ILE A 48 7.71 4.75 -18.76
N ASP A 49 7.42 3.52 -19.14
CA ASP A 49 7.23 2.38 -18.25
C ASP A 49 8.47 1.48 -18.21
N GLN A 50 9.61 1.94 -18.76
CA GLN A 50 10.88 1.26 -18.55
C GLN A 50 11.14 1.10 -17.05
N HIS A 51 11.64 -0.07 -16.68
CA HIS A 51 11.81 -0.45 -15.29
C HIS A 51 13.24 -0.88 -14.99
N ASP A 52 13.62 -0.77 -13.72
CA ASP A 52 14.88 -1.32 -13.23
C ASP A 52 14.83 -2.86 -13.13
N SER A 53 15.91 -3.47 -12.62
CA SER A 53 15.98 -4.92 -12.38
C SER A 53 14.98 -5.44 -11.34
N GLY A 54 14.39 -4.53 -10.55
CA GLY A 54 13.33 -4.81 -9.60
C GLY A 54 11.92 -4.55 -10.15
N GLY A 55 11.78 -4.23 -11.44
CA GLY A 55 10.48 -3.90 -12.03
C GLY A 55 9.93 -2.53 -11.59
N PHE A 56 10.73 -1.69 -10.93
CA PHE A 56 10.29 -0.35 -10.56
C PHE A 56 10.40 0.60 -11.76
N THR A 57 9.28 1.22 -12.12
CA THR A 57 9.18 2.27 -13.14
C THR A 57 9.55 3.65 -12.57
N ALA A 58 9.70 4.63 -13.45
CA ALA A 58 9.89 6.03 -13.05
C ALA A 58 8.74 6.56 -12.18
N LEU A 59 7.50 6.10 -12.44
CA LEU A 59 6.34 6.47 -11.63
C LEU A 59 6.48 5.96 -10.19
N HIS A 60 6.95 4.72 -9.99
CA HIS A 60 7.24 4.21 -8.65
C HIS A 60 8.28 5.08 -7.94
N ALA A 61 9.39 5.41 -8.61
CA ALA A 61 10.46 6.21 -8.03
C ALA A 61 9.98 7.60 -7.62
N ALA A 62 9.26 8.29 -8.50
CA ALA A 62 8.73 9.62 -8.22
C ALA A 62 7.82 9.61 -6.98
N ILE A 63 6.94 8.61 -6.86
CA ILE A 63 6.01 8.51 -5.74
C ILE A 63 6.72 8.12 -4.44
N MET A 64 7.59 7.09 -4.48
CA MET A 64 8.32 6.61 -3.30
C MET A 64 9.23 7.68 -2.69
N HIS A 65 9.76 8.57 -3.52
CA HIS A 65 10.64 9.67 -3.11
C HIS A 65 9.88 11.01 -2.98
N GLN A 66 8.54 10.97 -2.95
CA GLN A 66 7.67 12.13 -2.71
C GLN A 66 7.87 13.29 -3.71
N HIS A 67 8.28 12.99 -4.93
CA HIS A 67 8.40 13.95 -6.02
C HIS A 67 7.07 14.12 -6.76
N GLY A 68 6.10 14.75 -6.08
CA GLY A 68 4.73 14.89 -6.57
C GLY A 68 4.59 15.55 -7.94
N GLU A 69 5.46 16.52 -8.28
CA GLU A 69 5.47 17.14 -9.62
C GLU A 69 5.87 16.18 -10.72
N VAL A 70 6.91 15.38 -10.47
CA VAL A 70 7.34 14.33 -11.40
C VAL A 70 6.26 13.26 -11.53
N ALA A 71 5.69 12.81 -10.42
CA ALA A 71 4.62 11.81 -10.43
C ALA A 71 3.40 12.32 -11.23
N ARG A 72 2.95 13.56 -10.99
CA ARG A 72 1.85 14.17 -11.76
C ARG A 72 2.16 14.24 -13.24
N TYR A 73 3.36 14.68 -13.61
CA TYR A 73 3.77 14.71 -15.02
C TYR A 73 3.76 13.31 -15.66
N LEU A 74 4.36 12.30 -15.01
CA LEU A 74 4.38 10.93 -15.54
C LEU A 74 2.95 10.37 -15.72
N LEU A 75 2.05 10.65 -14.78
CA LEU A 75 0.64 10.27 -14.89
C LEU A 75 -0.06 10.98 -16.06
N GLU A 76 0.24 12.24 -16.33
CA GLU A 76 -0.28 12.99 -17.48
C GLU A 76 0.25 12.44 -18.81
N GLN A 77 1.48 11.94 -18.84
CA GLN A 77 2.09 11.31 -20.01
C GLN A 77 1.67 9.85 -20.22
N GLY A 78 0.78 9.31 -19.39
CA GLY A 78 0.20 7.99 -19.58
C GLY A 78 1.04 6.84 -19.01
N ALA A 79 1.90 7.10 -18.02
CA ALA A 79 2.59 6.03 -17.28
C ALA A 79 1.59 5.01 -16.73
N ASP A 80 1.93 3.72 -16.82
CA ASP A 80 1.09 2.62 -16.35
C ASP A 80 0.92 2.68 -14.82
N VAL A 81 -0.29 3.03 -14.38
CA VAL A 81 -0.68 3.12 -12.97
C VAL A 81 -0.76 1.75 -12.30
N ASN A 82 -0.77 0.66 -13.07
CA ASN A 82 -0.86 -0.72 -12.62
C ASN A 82 0.45 -1.51 -12.80
N ALA A 83 1.54 -0.85 -13.22
CA ALA A 83 2.84 -1.48 -13.34
C ALA A 83 3.24 -2.15 -12.01
N THR A 84 3.76 -3.38 -12.09
CA THR A 84 4.13 -4.16 -10.90
C THR A 84 5.65 -4.30 -10.77
N ALA A 85 6.19 -3.81 -9.66
CA ALA A 85 7.55 -4.09 -9.23
C ALA A 85 7.64 -5.44 -8.48
N ILE A 86 8.83 -5.75 -7.95
CA ILE A 86 9.04 -6.94 -7.12
C ILE A 86 7.94 -7.12 -6.07
N TYR A 87 7.54 -8.37 -5.87
CA TYR A 87 6.47 -8.74 -4.94
C TYR A 87 5.09 -8.17 -5.28
N GLY A 88 4.85 -7.70 -6.50
CA GLY A 88 3.55 -7.18 -6.93
C GLY A 88 3.24 -5.78 -6.40
N VAL A 89 4.27 -5.01 -6.03
CA VAL A 89 4.10 -3.64 -5.57
C VAL A 89 3.70 -2.76 -6.76
N THR A 90 2.61 -2.01 -6.64
CA THR A 90 2.14 -1.06 -7.66
C THR A 90 2.37 0.39 -7.21
N PRO A 91 2.24 1.40 -8.10
CA PRO A 91 2.26 2.82 -7.73
C PRO A 91 1.30 3.15 -6.57
N LEU A 92 0.11 2.53 -6.56
CA LEU A 92 -0.90 2.75 -5.51
C LEU A 92 -0.46 2.22 -4.14
N HIS A 93 0.35 1.16 -4.08
CA HIS A 93 0.91 0.68 -2.81
C HIS A 93 1.93 1.66 -2.20
N VAL A 94 2.67 2.38 -3.03
CA VAL A 94 3.75 3.28 -2.59
C VAL A 94 3.29 4.71 -2.37
N ALA A 95 2.11 5.08 -2.87
CA ALA A 95 1.52 6.41 -2.68
C ALA A 95 1.18 6.71 -1.22
N GLU A 96 1.67 7.85 -0.74
CA GLU A 96 1.40 8.38 0.60
C GLU A 96 0.55 9.66 0.53
N ASP A 97 0.87 10.51 -0.45
CA ASP A 97 0.14 11.73 -0.76
C ASP A 97 -1.26 11.40 -1.29
N ALA A 98 -2.28 11.94 -0.62
CA ALA A 98 -3.68 11.74 -0.97
C ALA A 98 -4.02 12.26 -2.40
N ASP A 99 -3.32 13.29 -2.89
CA ASP A 99 -3.48 13.76 -4.27
C ASP A 99 -3.02 12.71 -5.27
N ILE A 100 -1.87 12.08 -5.02
CA ILE A 100 -1.34 11.01 -5.87
C ILE A 100 -2.24 9.77 -5.78
N VAL A 101 -2.69 9.38 -4.58
CA VAL A 101 -3.64 8.26 -4.42
C VAL A 101 -4.90 8.50 -5.24
N ARG A 102 -5.52 9.68 -5.12
CA ARG A 102 -6.72 10.04 -5.87
C ARG A 102 -6.51 9.96 -7.38
N ARG A 103 -5.40 10.54 -7.88
CA ARG A 103 -5.08 10.54 -9.31
C ARG A 103 -4.82 9.14 -9.87
N LEU A 104 -4.17 8.27 -9.10
CA LEU A 104 -3.97 6.88 -9.48
C LEU A 104 -5.32 6.17 -9.64
N ILE A 105 -6.22 6.34 -8.66
CA ILE A 105 -7.58 5.76 -8.71
C ILE A 105 -8.36 6.31 -9.91
N GLU A 106 -8.37 7.62 -10.12
CA GLU A 106 -9.04 8.28 -11.26
C GLU A 106 -8.51 7.79 -12.62
N LYS A 107 -7.24 7.37 -12.68
CA LYS A 107 -6.59 6.81 -13.87
C LYS A 107 -6.74 5.29 -14.00
N GLY A 108 -7.54 4.65 -13.15
CA GLY A 108 -7.85 3.22 -13.24
C GLY A 108 -6.84 2.31 -12.54
N ALA A 109 -6.16 2.78 -11.49
CA ALA A 109 -5.39 1.89 -10.64
C ALA A 109 -6.29 0.86 -9.96
N HIS A 110 -5.90 -0.42 -10.01
CA HIS A 110 -6.63 -1.49 -9.35
C HIS A 110 -6.49 -1.35 -7.82
N VAL A 111 -7.57 -0.91 -7.17
CA VAL A 111 -7.63 -0.59 -5.73
C VAL A 111 -7.25 -1.76 -4.82
N ASP A 112 -7.50 -2.99 -5.27
CA ASP A 112 -7.22 -4.23 -4.54
C ASP A 112 -6.01 -5.01 -5.10
N SER A 113 -5.11 -4.34 -5.83
CA SER A 113 -3.83 -4.94 -6.24
C SER A 113 -3.16 -5.60 -5.03
N TRP A 114 -2.67 -6.83 -5.17
CA TRP A 114 -2.12 -7.56 -4.03
C TRP A 114 -0.60 -7.71 -4.12
N SER A 115 0.08 -7.37 -3.04
CA SER A 115 1.53 -7.52 -2.88
C SER A 115 1.90 -8.50 -1.77
N LYS A 116 2.90 -9.37 -2.04
CA LYS A 116 3.40 -10.36 -1.06
C LYS A 116 3.93 -9.75 0.23
N THR A 117 4.43 -8.51 0.16
CA THR A 117 5.05 -7.83 1.31
C THR A 117 4.16 -6.75 1.91
N ARG A 118 3.18 -6.24 1.16
CA ARG A 118 2.36 -5.09 1.58
C ARG A 118 0.87 -5.39 1.73
N GLY A 119 0.38 -6.57 1.32
CA GLY A 119 -1.06 -6.82 1.23
C GLY A 119 -1.67 -5.97 0.11
N THR A 120 -2.83 -5.37 0.36
CA THR A 120 -3.47 -4.40 -0.56
C THR A 120 -3.00 -2.96 -0.31
N PRO A 121 -3.26 -2.00 -1.21
CA PRO A 121 -3.04 -0.58 -0.95
C PRO A 121 -3.69 -0.08 0.34
N LEU A 122 -4.85 -0.61 0.73
CA LEU A 122 -5.50 -0.28 2.00
C LEU A 122 -4.60 -0.64 3.21
N HIS A 123 -3.95 -1.80 3.20
CA HIS A 123 -2.97 -2.15 4.22
C HIS A 123 -1.80 -1.18 4.25
N ALA A 124 -1.32 -0.74 3.08
CA ALA A 124 -0.20 0.20 3.00
C ALA A 124 -0.58 1.58 3.56
N ALA A 125 -1.75 2.10 3.19
CA ALA A 125 -2.29 3.37 3.69
C ALA A 125 -2.53 3.32 5.20
N VAL A 126 -3.15 2.24 5.69
CA VAL A 126 -3.28 1.99 7.13
C VAL A 126 -1.91 2.02 7.75
N ASN A 127 -0.94 1.25 7.24
CA ASN A 127 0.41 1.12 7.80
C ASN A 127 1.18 2.45 7.96
N ARG A 128 0.84 3.45 7.16
CA ARG A 128 1.37 4.82 7.19
C ARG A 128 0.57 5.80 8.06
N ASN A 129 -0.54 5.37 8.64
CA ASN A 129 -1.46 6.24 9.38
C ASN A 129 -2.09 7.36 8.53
N SER A 130 -2.29 7.14 7.22
CA SER A 130 -2.88 8.14 6.33
C SER A 130 -4.41 7.96 6.25
N GLU A 131 -5.13 8.66 7.13
CA GLU A 131 -6.61 8.64 7.18
C GLU A 131 -7.24 9.04 5.83
N GLN A 132 -6.66 10.04 5.16
CA GLN A 132 -7.14 10.50 3.86
C GLN A 132 -6.98 9.42 2.78
N ALA A 133 -5.81 8.75 2.72
CA ALA A 133 -5.60 7.67 1.76
C ALA A 133 -6.50 6.47 2.06
N VAL A 134 -6.73 6.14 3.34
CA VAL A 134 -7.69 5.11 3.75
C VAL A 134 -9.10 5.47 3.25
N GLY A 135 -9.58 6.68 3.52
CA GLY A 135 -10.89 7.13 3.06
C GLY A 135 -11.03 7.11 1.53
N LEU A 136 -10.01 7.55 0.79
CA LEU A 136 -10.01 7.50 -0.68
C LEU A 136 -10.12 6.06 -1.21
N LEU A 137 -9.36 5.12 -0.62
CA LEU A 137 -9.38 3.72 -1.04
C LEU A 137 -10.72 3.05 -0.74
N LEU A 138 -11.28 3.28 0.45
CA LEU A 138 -12.60 2.74 0.83
C LEU A 138 -13.72 3.31 -0.05
N ASN A 139 -13.70 4.62 -0.31
CA ASN A 139 -14.67 5.26 -1.23
C ASN A 139 -14.53 4.76 -2.68
N ALA A 140 -13.34 4.31 -3.07
CA ALA A 140 -13.08 3.71 -4.37
C ALA A 140 -13.42 2.20 -4.44
N GLY A 141 -14.00 1.64 -3.37
CA GLY A 141 -14.46 0.26 -3.34
C GLY A 141 -13.38 -0.77 -3.00
N ALA A 142 -12.30 -0.36 -2.32
CA ALA A 142 -11.32 -1.32 -1.81
C ALA A 142 -11.99 -2.34 -0.89
N SER A 143 -11.67 -3.62 -1.05
CA SER A 143 -12.20 -4.70 -0.22
C SER A 143 -11.71 -4.54 1.22
N VAL A 144 -12.61 -4.10 2.11
CA VAL A 144 -12.32 -3.78 3.51
C VAL A 144 -11.71 -4.94 4.29
N ASP A 145 -12.19 -6.17 4.04
CA ASP A 145 -11.74 -7.40 4.69
C ASP A 145 -10.73 -8.21 3.85
N ALA A 146 -10.09 -7.58 2.86
CA ALA A 146 -8.99 -8.22 2.15
C ALA A 146 -7.89 -8.61 3.16
N GLY A 147 -7.36 -9.83 3.03
CA GLY A 147 -6.29 -10.33 3.88
C GLY A 147 -4.90 -10.13 3.27
N ASP A 148 -3.92 -9.81 4.12
CA ASP A 148 -2.51 -9.97 3.78
C ASP A 148 -2.09 -11.45 3.70
N VAL A 149 -0.78 -11.72 3.55
CA VAL A 149 -0.23 -13.09 3.49
C VAL A 149 -0.56 -13.96 4.72
N LYS A 150 -0.89 -13.34 5.87
CA LYS A 150 -1.31 -14.02 7.10
C LYS A 150 -2.83 -14.03 7.27
N ARG A 151 -3.60 -13.63 6.25
CA ARG A 151 -5.04 -13.33 6.34
C ARG A 151 -5.36 -12.24 7.37
N SER A 152 -4.40 -11.38 7.73
CA SER A 152 -4.70 -10.25 8.61
C SER A 152 -5.31 -9.15 7.76
N THR A 153 -6.46 -8.61 8.16
CA THR A 153 -7.16 -7.51 7.47
C THR A 153 -6.54 -6.16 7.81
N ALA A 154 -6.93 -5.12 7.08
CA ALA A 154 -6.55 -3.74 7.39
C ALA A 154 -6.93 -3.35 8.84
N LEU A 155 -8.05 -3.85 9.35
CA LEU A 155 -8.50 -3.63 10.73
C LEU A 155 -7.53 -4.22 11.77
N HIS A 156 -6.94 -5.39 11.51
CA HIS A 156 -5.90 -5.96 12.39
C HIS A 156 -4.71 -5.01 12.51
N HIS A 157 -4.20 -4.52 11.37
CA HIS A 157 -3.05 -3.61 11.34
C HIS A 157 -3.36 -2.27 12.02
N ALA A 158 -4.55 -1.71 11.82
CA ALA A 158 -4.98 -0.48 12.47
C ALA A 158 -5.09 -0.68 13.99
N ALA A 159 -5.70 -1.79 14.41
CA ALA A 159 -5.92 -2.11 15.80
C ALA A 159 -4.61 -2.36 16.57
N GLY A 160 -3.74 -3.20 16.03
CA GLY A 160 -2.44 -3.50 16.61
C GLY A 160 -1.44 -2.33 16.60
N LYS A 161 -1.77 -1.21 15.96
CA LYS A 161 -0.95 0.02 15.94
C LYS A 161 -1.62 1.19 16.68
N GLY A 162 -2.78 0.98 17.29
CA GLY A 162 -3.45 1.99 18.11
C GLY A 162 -4.09 3.13 17.30
N ARG A 163 -4.47 2.88 16.04
CA ARG A 163 -4.92 3.91 15.10
C ARG A 163 -6.43 4.12 15.17
N SER A 164 -6.91 4.70 16.28
CA SER A 164 -8.35 4.79 16.57
C SER A 164 -9.18 5.42 15.45
N SER A 165 -8.75 6.53 14.84
CA SER A 165 -9.49 7.15 13.72
C SER A 165 -9.62 6.21 12.52
N ILE A 166 -8.55 5.50 12.18
CA ILE A 166 -8.54 4.54 11.07
C ILE A 166 -9.37 3.29 11.41
N VAL A 167 -9.36 2.85 12.66
CA VAL A 167 -10.25 1.77 13.14
C VAL A 167 -11.70 2.15 12.90
N ALA A 168 -12.11 3.36 13.30
CA ALA A 168 -13.47 3.85 13.05
C ALA A 168 -13.79 3.90 11.55
N LEU A 169 -12.91 4.48 10.72
CA LEU A 169 -13.11 4.53 9.26
C LEU A 169 -13.30 3.15 8.62
N ILE A 170 -12.51 2.15 9.06
CA ILE A 170 -12.58 0.79 8.51
C ILE A 170 -13.87 0.09 8.96
N ILE A 171 -14.30 0.26 10.21
CA ILE A 171 -15.54 -0.33 10.72
C ILE A 171 -16.76 0.34 10.07
N ASP A 172 -16.76 1.66 9.93
CA ASP A 172 -17.82 2.42 9.26
C ASP A 172 -17.97 2.01 7.78
N ALA A 173 -16.88 1.55 7.15
CA ALA A 173 -16.89 0.98 5.80
C ALA A 173 -17.34 -0.48 5.73
N GLY A 174 -17.80 -1.06 6.86
CA GLY A 174 -18.41 -2.38 6.93
C GLY A 174 -17.45 -3.53 7.18
N ALA A 175 -16.28 -3.27 7.80
CA ALA A 175 -15.36 -4.34 8.17
C ALA A 175 -15.99 -5.33 9.17
N ASP A 176 -15.67 -6.61 9.01
CA ASP A 176 -15.92 -7.61 10.05
C ASP A 176 -15.02 -7.34 11.27
N VAL A 177 -15.64 -6.83 12.34
CA VAL A 177 -14.96 -6.49 13.61
C VAL A 177 -14.28 -7.70 14.25
N ASP A 178 -14.83 -8.91 14.03
CA ASP A 178 -14.33 -10.18 14.53
C ASP A 178 -13.56 -11.00 13.49
N ALA A 179 -13.15 -10.37 12.37
CA ALA A 179 -12.35 -11.02 11.34
C ALA A 179 -11.15 -11.74 11.94
N VAL A 180 -10.86 -12.95 11.44
CA VAL A 180 -9.78 -13.79 11.96
C VAL A 180 -8.67 -14.05 10.95
N ASN A 181 -7.43 -13.84 11.39
CA ASN A 181 -6.25 -14.20 10.60
C ASN A 181 -5.94 -15.72 10.66
N ASN A 182 -4.81 -16.15 10.08
CA ASN A 182 -4.41 -17.56 10.02
C ASN A 182 -4.22 -18.26 11.38
N LEU A 183 -4.09 -17.50 12.47
CA LEU A 183 -3.90 -18.01 13.83
C LEU A 183 -5.14 -17.77 14.71
N LYS A 184 -6.27 -17.44 14.08
CA LYS A 184 -7.52 -17.02 14.73
C LYS A 184 -7.38 -15.82 15.67
N PHE A 185 -6.37 -14.98 15.46
CA PHE A 185 -6.36 -13.68 16.12
C PHE A 185 -7.36 -12.76 15.45
N THR A 186 -8.11 -12.01 16.26
CA THR A 186 -8.99 -10.91 15.86
C THR A 186 -8.27 -9.56 16.01
N PRO A 187 -8.80 -8.45 15.47
CA PRO A 187 -8.28 -7.11 15.74
C PRO A 187 -8.19 -6.80 17.24
N LEU A 188 -9.16 -7.27 18.03
CA LEU A 188 -9.19 -7.08 19.48
C LEU A 188 -8.00 -7.77 20.18
N HIS A 189 -7.58 -8.97 19.71
CA HIS A 189 -6.37 -9.62 20.21
C HIS A 189 -5.12 -8.75 20.00
N TRP A 190 -5.00 -8.12 18.82
CA TRP A 190 -3.85 -7.28 18.49
C TRP A 190 -3.84 -5.97 19.30
N ALA A 191 -4.99 -5.30 19.43
CA ALA A 191 -5.11 -4.09 20.24
C ALA A 191 -4.79 -4.37 21.71
N ALA A 192 -5.30 -5.48 22.25
CA ALA A 192 -5.12 -5.85 23.65
C ALA A 192 -3.67 -6.25 23.95
N GLY A 193 -3.07 -7.10 23.11
CA GLY A 193 -1.68 -7.54 23.26
C GLY A 193 -0.63 -6.44 23.05
N ASN A 194 -0.98 -5.36 22.37
CA ASN A 194 -0.08 -4.22 22.12
C ASN A 194 -0.38 -2.99 23.01
N GLY A 195 -1.32 -3.09 23.95
CA GLY A 195 -1.51 -2.03 24.95
C GLY A 195 -2.36 -0.85 24.47
N HIS A 196 -3.21 -1.01 23.45
CA HIS A 196 -3.99 0.08 22.87
C HIS A 196 -5.40 0.19 23.48
N ALA A 197 -5.47 0.60 24.76
CA ALA A 197 -6.73 0.64 25.52
C ALA A 197 -7.88 1.40 24.83
N GLY A 198 -7.59 2.54 24.18
CA GLY A 198 -8.60 3.31 23.43
C GLY A 198 -9.17 2.56 22.23
N VAL A 199 -8.33 1.78 21.53
CA VAL A 199 -8.79 0.91 20.43
C VAL A 199 -9.55 -0.29 20.96
N VAL A 200 -9.13 -0.87 22.10
CA VAL A 200 -9.86 -1.97 22.75
C VAL A 200 -11.28 -1.52 23.10
N ALA A 201 -11.43 -0.36 23.74
CA ALA A 201 -12.74 0.21 24.04
C ALA A 201 -13.57 0.42 22.77
N LEU A 202 -12.97 1.06 21.75
CA LEU A 202 -13.64 1.32 20.48
C LEU A 202 -14.13 0.03 19.78
N LEU A 203 -13.31 -1.02 19.73
CA LEU A 203 -13.71 -2.30 19.14
C LEU A 203 -14.87 -2.94 19.91
N ILE A 204 -14.88 -2.85 21.24
CA ILE A 204 -15.98 -3.36 22.08
C ILE A 204 -17.26 -2.56 21.83
N ASP A 205 -17.16 -1.22 21.72
CA ASP A 205 -18.30 -0.35 21.41
C ASP A 205 -18.92 -0.70 20.04
N PHE A 206 -18.10 -1.20 19.11
CA PHE A 206 -18.54 -1.72 17.82
C PHE A 206 -18.90 -3.22 17.82
N GLY A 207 -19.00 -3.86 18.99
CA GLY A 207 -19.51 -5.22 19.13
C GLY A 207 -18.48 -6.34 18.98
N ALA A 208 -17.18 -6.05 19.13
CA ALA A 208 -16.14 -7.09 19.11
C ALA A 208 -16.36 -8.15 20.21
N THR A 209 -16.26 -9.42 19.84
CA THR A 209 -16.42 -10.53 20.80
C THR A 209 -15.14 -10.73 21.61
N ALA A 210 -15.15 -10.29 22.88
CA ALA A 210 -14.00 -10.33 23.79
C ALA A 210 -13.56 -11.75 24.23
N THR A 211 -14.37 -12.78 23.97
CA THR A 211 -14.14 -14.16 24.42
C THR A 211 -13.62 -15.10 23.33
N LEU A 212 -13.47 -14.61 22.09
CA LEU A 212 -12.92 -15.41 20.98
C LEU A 212 -11.50 -15.86 21.31
N LYS A 213 -11.19 -17.11 20.93
CA LYS A 213 -9.89 -17.73 21.18
C LYS A 213 -9.10 -17.87 19.90
N SER A 214 -7.83 -17.50 19.98
CA SER A 214 -6.81 -17.88 19.00
C SER A 214 -6.62 -19.40 18.92
N ASP A 215 -5.86 -19.88 17.93
CA ASP A 215 -5.53 -21.31 17.82
C ASP A 215 -4.75 -21.85 19.03
N ALA A 216 -4.03 -20.98 19.75
CA ALA A 216 -3.35 -21.33 20.99
C ALA A 216 -4.29 -21.35 22.22
N GLY A 217 -5.59 -21.11 22.04
CA GLY A 217 -6.58 -21.05 23.11
C GLY A 217 -6.58 -19.74 23.91
N ALA A 218 -5.72 -18.77 23.55
CA ALA A 218 -5.63 -17.48 24.24
C ALA A 218 -6.70 -16.51 23.74
N THR A 219 -7.36 -15.82 24.67
CA THR A 219 -8.28 -14.69 24.45
C THR A 219 -7.52 -13.36 24.34
N PRO A 220 -8.16 -12.25 23.90
CA PRO A 220 -7.56 -10.93 23.97
C PRO A 220 -7.11 -10.54 25.39
N ARG A 221 -7.87 -10.94 26.42
CA ARG A 221 -7.51 -10.69 27.83
C ARG A 221 -6.23 -11.44 28.21
N ASP A 222 -6.10 -12.70 27.81
CA ASP A 222 -4.89 -13.49 28.09
C ASP A 222 -3.66 -12.85 27.45
N MET A 223 -3.79 -12.30 26.24
CA MET A 223 -2.71 -11.56 25.58
C MET A 223 -2.35 -10.27 26.33
N ALA A 224 -3.34 -9.49 26.78
CA ALA A 224 -3.10 -8.30 27.58
C ALA A 224 -2.35 -8.64 28.88
N ILE A 225 -2.75 -9.70 29.59
CA ILE A 225 -2.07 -10.18 30.81
C ILE A 225 -0.64 -10.60 30.51
N ALA A 226 -0.43 -11.44 29.48
CA ALA A 226 0.88 -11.93 29.11
C ALA A 226 1.86 -10.81 28.71
N LYS A 227 1.33 -9.65 28.29
CA LYS A 227 2.09 -8.46 27.89
C LYS A 227 2.14 -7.36 28.96
N GLY A 228 1.50 -7.57 30.11
CA GLY A 228 1.54 -6.65 31.26
C GLY A 228 0.55 -5.48 31.19
N HIS A 229 -0.45 -5.54 30.31
CA HIS A 229 -1.49 -4.51 30.15
C HIS A 229 -2.67 -4.75 31.09
N ALA A 230 -2.44 -4.58 32.40
CA ALA A 230 -3.39 -4.92 33.46
C ALA A 230 -4.67 -4.04 33.46
N ASP A 231 -4.61 -2.82 32.94
CA ASP A 231 -5.75 -1.96 32.70
C ASP A 231 -6.66 -2.52 31.61
N ILE A 232 -6.09 -2.94 30.48
CA ILE A 232 -6.83 -3.58 29.39
C ILE A 232 -7.42 -4.91 29.81
N ALA A 233 -6.67 -5.72 30.57
CA ALA A 233 -7.17 -6.99 31.08
C ALA A 233 -8.42 -6.81 31.97
N ARG A 234 -8.43 -5.76 32.82
CA ARG A 234 -9.59 -5.41 33.63
C ARG A 234 -10.76 -4.89 32.80
N LEU A 235 -10.49 -4.09 31.77
CA LEU A 235 -11.50 -3.59 30.84
C LEU A 235 -12.20 -4.74 30.11
N LEU A 236 -11.43 -5.73 29.63
CA LEU A 236 -11.98 -6.93 28.97
C LEU A 236 -12.70 -7.87 29.94
N GLU A 237 -12.28 -7.93 31.20
CA GLU A 237 -12.94 -8.73 32.24
C GLU A 237 -14.33 -8.19 32.60
N ALA A 238 -14.48 -6.87 32.70
CA ALA A 238 -15.78 -6.25 32.95
C ALA A 238 -16.79 -6.55 31.84
N GLN A 239 -16.33 -6.57 30.58
CA GLN A 239 -17.18 -6.79 29.40
C GLN A 239 -17.51 -8.27 29.16
N GLY A 240 -16.64 -9.19 29.60
CA GLY A 240 -16.90 -10.64 29.54
C GLY A 240 -17.91 -11.14 30.58
N ALA A 241 -18.22 -10.34 31.62
CA ALA A 241 -19.18 -10.68 32.66
C ALA A 241 -20.64 -10.35 32.28
N ASP A 242 -20.85 -9.50 31.27
CA ASP A 242 -22.17 -9.02 30.82
C ASP A 242 -22.68 -9.73 29.55
N ALA A 243 -22.00 -10.77 29.07
CA ALA A 243 -22.47 -11.60 27.96
C ALA A 243 -23.53 -12.62 28.47
N PRO A 244 -24.74 -12.67 27.87
CA PRO A 244 -25.85 -13.52 28.32
C PRO A 244 -25.60 -15.03 28.18
#